data_AF-A0ABD5R800-F1
#
_entry.id   AF-A0ABD5R800-F1
#
_cell.length_a   1.000
_cell.length_b   1.000
_cell.length_c   1.000
_cell.angle_alpha   90.00
_cell.angle_beta   90.00
_cell.angle_gamma   90.00
#
_symmetry.space_group_name_H-M   'P 1'
#
loop_
_entity.id
_entity.type
_entity.pdbx_description
1 polymer ?
#
loop_
_entity_poly.entity_id
_entity_poly.type
_entity_poly.pdbx_seq_one_letter_code
_entity_poly.pdbx_strand_id
1 'polypeptide(L)'
;MTGPEYGDTWVYESIVGALPGIDLRESEAVALQFVVFEVGIVLLAFLYDLWTAALAGTAAVAVAAAGSVAMRRLGTGTRKLGAPEPYRRLLFGSSIEVVLAVLAFIALVTHLFVFDPQESALPLLSSLFGPEPPVLVVYLTLLVLWDLCYRIGTSWWAAVVSLWRGWRYDFDAETARGYRRLDAMNVLFAVGQAVLLPFLLDQPVLLLAVGGHIVAVTVVSGAAMVLTRPN
;
A
#
# COMPACT_ATOMS: atom_id res chain seq x y z
N MET A 1 -19.69 -19.99 -10.26
CA MET A 1 -19.69 -18.51 -10.24
C MET A 1 -18.44 -18.10 -10.98
N THR A 2 -18.58 -17.42 -12.11
CA THR A 2 -17.45 -16.94 -12.90
C THR A 2 -16.70 -15.90 -12.09
N GLY A 3 -15.38 -16.07 -11.93
CA GLY A 3 -14.53 -15.08 -11.27
C GLY A 3 -14.61 -13.72 -11.99
N PRO A 4 -14.22 -12.63 -11.31
CA PRO A 4 -14.21 -11.31 -11.94
C PRO A 4 -13.33 -11.29 -13.21
N GLU A 5 -13.80 -10.61 -14.26
CA GLU A 5 -13.07 -10.48 -15.53
C GLU A 5 -11.84 -9.58 -15.38
N TYR A 6 -10.85 -9.79 -16.24
CA TYR A 6 -9.61 -8.99 -16.27
C TYR A 6 -9.95 -7.51 -16.48
N GLY A 7 -9.58 -6.64 -15.54
CA GLY A 7 -9.90 -5.21 -15.53
C GLY A 7 -10.99 -4.77 -14.52
N ASP A 8 -11.61 -5.72 -13.81
CA ASP A 8 -12.59 -5.43 -12.74
C ASP A 8 -12.03 -5.52 -11.31
N THR A 9 -10.77 -5.89 -11.18
CA THR A 9 -10.05 -6.09 -9.93
C THR A 9 -8.66 -5.46 -9.99
N TRP A 10 -8.08 -5.17 -8.83
CA TRP A 10 -6.68 -4.76 -8.76
C TRP A 10 -5.76 -5.82 -9.38
N VAL A 11 -4.62 -5.41 -9.95
CA VAL A 11 -3.64 -6.34 -10.55
C VAL A 11 -3.15 -7.40 -9.54
N TYR A 12 -3.03 -7.07 -8.25
CA TYR A 12 -2.71 -8.08 -7.24
C TYR A 12 -3.83 -9.12 -7.05
N GLU A 13 -5.10 -8.70 -7.10
CA GLU A 13 -6.24 -9.63 -6.98
C GLU A 13 -6.26 -10.62 -8.16
N SER A 14 -5.86 -10.19 -9.36
CA SER A 14 -5.79 -11.07 -10.54
C SER A 14 -4.63 -12.06 -10.50
N ILE A 15 -3.48 -11.70 -9.91
CA ILE A 15 -2.33 -12.62 -9.72
C ILE A 15 -2.68 -13.74 -8.72
N VAL A 16 -3.34 -13.39 -7.61
CA VAL A 16 -3.73 -14.38 -6.58
C VAL A 16 -4.77 -15.36 -7.12
N GLY A 17 -5.72 -14.89 -7.93
CA GLY A 17 -6.73 -15.75 -8.56
C GLY A 17 -6.19 -16.70 -9.64
N ALA A 18 -4.95 -16.53 -10.09
CA ALA A 18 -4.35 -17.32 -11.16
C ALA A 18 -3.59 -18.57 -10.68
N LEU A 19 -3.44 -18.79 -9.36
CA LEU A 19 -2.76 -19.97 -8.80
C LEU A 19 -3.70 -21.19 -8.78
N PRO A 20 -3.49 -22.22 -9.62
CA PRO A 20 -4.40 -23.35 -9.70
C PRO A 20 -4.32 -24.23 -8.44
N GLY A 21 -5.48 -24.56 -7.85
CA GLY A 21 -5.62 -25.57 -6.79
C GLY A 21 -5.59 -25.06 -5.34
N ILE A 22 -5.58 -23.74 -5.12
CA ILE A 22 -5.60 -23.14 -3.78
C ILE A 22 -6.82 -22.22 -3.67
N ASP A 23 -7.94 -22.73 -3.14
CA ASP A 23 -9.12 -21.93 -2.78
C ASP A 23 -8.97 -21.38 -1.37
N LEU A 24 -8.06 -20.42 -1.18
CA LEU A 24 -7.97 -19.69 0.09
C LEU A 24 -9.05 -18.62 0.17
N ARG A 25 -9.74 -18.51 1.31
CA ARG A 25 -10.56 -17.34 1.60
C ARG A 25 -9.62 -16.13 1.65
N GLU A 26 -10.06 -14.99 1.17
CA GLU A 26 -9.17 -13.82 1.04
C GLU A 26 -8.57 -13.34 2.37
N SER A 27 -9.23 -13.61 3.52
CA SER A 27 -8.64 -13.36 4.85
C SER A 27 -7.48 -14.32 5.17
N GLU A 28 -7.57 -15.56 4.68
CA GLU A 28 -6.51 -16.57 4.83
C GLU A 28 -5.32 -16.20 3.96
N ALA A 29 -5.54 -15.64 2.76
CA ALA A 29 -4.46 -15.16 1.91
C ALA A 29 -3.67 -14.01 2.57
N VAL A 30 -4.35 -13.01 3.15
CA VAL A 30 -3.68 -11.91 3.88
C VAL A 30 -2.97 -12.43 5.13
N ALA A 31 -3.59 -13.34 5.88
CA ALA A 31 -2.98 -13.94 7.06
C ALA A 31 -1.73 -14.76 6.70
N LEU A 32 -1.80 -15.54 5.63
CA LEU A 32 -0.68 -16.31 5.12
C LEU A 32 0.46 -15.40 4.67
N GLN A 33 0.17 -14.33 3.92
CA GLN A 33 1.16 -13.34 3.53
C GLN A 33 1.87 -12.75 4.76
N PHE A 34 1.10 -12.28 5.74
CA PHE A 34 1.64 -11.72 6.97
C PHE A 34 2.54 -12.73 7.69
N VAL A 35 2.07 -13.97 7.88
CA VAL A 35 2.83 -15.02 8.56
C VAL A 35 4.12 -15.37 7.82
N VAL A 36 4.09 -15.50 6.50
CA VAL A 36 5.28 -15.86 5.71
C VAL A 36 6.35 -14.77 5.83
N PHE A 37 5.99 -13.50 5.68
CA PHE A 37 6.93 -12.40 5.83
C PHE A 37 7.44 -12.27 7.27
N GLU A 38 6.55 -12.37 8.26
CA GLU A 38 6.92 -12.26 9.69
C GLU A 38 7.86 -13.39 10.11
N VAL A 39 7.59 -14.64 9.68
CA VAL A 39 8.49 -15.77 9.92
C VAL A 39 9.86 -15.52 9.28
N GLY A 40 9.89 -15.00 8.05
CA GLY A 40 11.14 -14.61 7.38
C GLY A 40 11.93 -13.57 8.17
N ILE A 41 11.26 -12.53 8.66
CA ILE A 41 11.86 -11.46 9.47
C ILE A 41 12.43 -12.02 10.77
N VAL A 42 11.62 -12.75 11.55
CA VAL A 42 12.03 -13.30 12.84
C VAL A 42 13.18 -14.30 12.67
N LEU A 43 13.12 -15.15 11.65
CA LEU A 43 14.18 -16.11 11.35
C LEU A 43 15.50 -15.40 11.03
N LEU A 44 15.48 -14.42 10.14
CA LEU A 44 16.69 -13.67 9.78
C LEU A 44 17.21 -12.81 10.93
N ALA A 45 16.32 -12.21 11.72
CA ALA A 45 16.69 -11.47 12.92
C ALA A 45 17.41 -12.35 13.93
N PHE A 46 16.92 -13.59 14.12
CA PHE A 46 17.58 -14.58 14.97
C PHE A 46 18.94 -15.02 14.42
N LEU A 47 19.04 -15.28 13.11
CA LEU A 47 20.28 -15.78 12.49
C LEU A 47 21.40 -14.73 12.40
N TYR A 48 21.04 -13.45 12.24
CA TYR A 48 21.98 -12.35 11.99
C TYR A 48 22.03 -11.31 13.11
N ASP A 49 21.33 -11.53 14.23
CA ASP A 49 21.22 -10.62 15.38
C ASP A 49 20.68 -9.22 15.03
N LEU A 50 19.58 -9.18 14.27
CA LEU A 50 18.99 -7.96 13.69
C LEU A 50 17.66 -7.54 14.33
N TRP A 51 17.50 -7.69 15.64
CA TRP A 51 16.23 -7.48 16.33
C TRP A 51 15.67 -6.06 16.21
N THR A 52 16.53 -5.04 16.17
CA THR A 52 16.09 -3.65 15.94
C THR A 52 15.49 -3.47 14.55
N ALA A 53 16.13 -4.05 13.52
CA ALA A 53 15.60 -4.02 12.15
C ALA A 53 14.36 -4.89 12.00
N ALA A 54 14.24 -5.95 12.79
CA ALA A 54 13.04 -6.79 12.84
C ALA A 54 11.80 -5.97 13.20
N LEU A 55 11.88 -5.06 14.18
CA LEU A 55 10.77 -4.19 14.55
C LEU A 55 10.31 -3.30 13.39
N ALA A 56 11.26 -2.72 12.65
CA ALA A 56 10.95 -1.92 11.47
C ALA A 56 10.32 -2.78 10.36
N GLY A 57 10.85 -3.98 10.13
CA GLY A 57 10.31 -4.96 9.19
C GLY A 57 8.88 -5.39 9.54
N THR A 58 8.61 -5.74 10.79
CA THR A 58 7.28 -6.13 11.27
C THR A 58 6.29 -4.98 11.10
N ALA A 59 6.69 -3.74 11.40
CA ALA A 59 5.84 -2.56 11.16
C ALA A 59 5.52 -2.39 9.67
N ALA A 60 6.51 -2.56 8.79
CA ALA A 60 6.33 -2.53 7.34
C ALA A 60 5.35 -3.61 6.84
N VAL A 61 5.52 -4.86 7.29
CA VAL A 61 4.65 -5.98 6.92
C VAL A 61 3.23 -5.79 7.46
N ALA A 62 3.08 -5.26 8.68
CA ALA A 62 1.77 -4.95 9.25
C ALA A 62 1.03 -3.88 8.44
N VAL A 63 1.73 -2.82 7.99
CA VAL A 63 1.17 -1.80 7.09
C VAL A 63 0.77 -2.43 5.76
N ALA A 64 1.61 -3.27 5.17
CA ALA A 64 1.32 -3.93 3.90
C ALA A 64 0.09 -4.86 4.00
N ALA A 65 -0.03 -5.61 5.10
CA ALA A 65 -1.20 -6.44 5.39
C ALA A 65 -2.47 -5.59 5.57
N ALA A 66 -2.39 -4.47 6.31
CA ALA A 66 -3.49 -3.52 6.45
C ALA A 66 -3.90 -2.93 5.09
N GLY A 67 -2.94 -2.62 4.22
CA GLY A 67 -3.17 -2.16 2.85
C GLY A 67 -3.91 -3.19 2.00
N SER A 68 -3.56 -4.46 2.13
CA SER A 68 -4.25 -5.57 1.45
C SER A 68 -5.72 -5.66 1.87
N VAL A 69 -6.00 -5.53 3.17
CA VAL A 69 -7.38 -5.49 3.68
C VAL A 69 -8.12 -4.25 3.15
N ALA A 70 -7.48 -3.09 3.17
CA ALA A 70 -8.08 -1.83 2.72
C ALA A 70 -8.45 -1.89 1.24
N MET A 71 -7.53 -2.31 0.36
CA MET A 71 -7.75 -2.40 -1.09
C MET A 71 -8.84 -3.37 -1.47
N ARG A 72 -8.90 -4.51 -0.77
CA ARG A 72 -9.95 -5.48 -0.98
C ARG A 72 -11.32 -4.90 -0.62
N ARG A 73 -11.43 -4.23 0.52
CA ARG A 73 -12.70 -3.62 0.94
C ARG A 73 -13.08 -2.44 0.03
N LEU A 74 -12.11 -1.66 -0.43
CA LEU A 74 -12.30 -0.63 -1.46
C LEU A 74 -12.84 -1.27 -2.75
N GLY A 75 -12.17 -2.32 -3.26
CA GLY A 75 -12.56 -3.02 -4.48
C GLY A 75 -13.97 -3.60 -4.39
N THR A 76 -14.23 -4.36 -3.32
CA THR A 76 -15.54 -4.99 -3.07
C THR A 76 -16.64 -3.95 -2.85
N GLY A 77 -16.35 -2.89 -2.09
CA GLY A 77 -17.31 -1.83 -1.83
C GLY A 77 -17.66 -1.05 -3.09
N THR A 78 -16.67 -0.68 -3.90
CA THR A 78 -16.88 0.03 -5.17
C THR A 78 -17.75 -0.78 -6.13
N ARG A 79 -17.53 -2.10 -6.23
CA ARG A 79 -18.35 -3.00 -7.06
C ARG A 79 -19.79 -3.11 -6.52
N LYS A 80 -19.96 -3.24 -5.21
CA LYS A 80 -21.28 -3.34 -4.56
C LYS A 80 -22.14 -2.08 -4.72
N LEU A 81 -21.51 -0.90 -4.79
CA LEU A 81 -22.18 0.38 -4.94
C LEU A 81 -22.56 0.71 -6.40
N GLY A 82 -22.39 -0.23 -7.34
CA GLY A 82 -22.78 -0.02 -8.73
C GLY A 82 -22.04 1.14 -9.40
N ALA A 83 -20.73 1.24 -9.15
CA ALA A 83 -19.87 2.31 -9.65
C ALA A 83 -20.09 2.63 -11.14
N PRO A 84 -20.17 3.93 -11.51
CA PRO A 84 -20.21 4.33 -12.91
C PRO A 84 -19.04 3.71 -13.68
N GLU A 85 -19.33 3.21 -14.87
CA GLU A 85 -18.36 2.46 -15.66
C GLU A 85 -17.03 3.20 -15.91
N PRO A 86 -17.03 4.52 -16.22
CA PRO A 86 -15.78 5.27 -16.35
C PRO A 86 -14.95 5.32 -15.07
N TYR A 87 -15.61 5.42 -13.89
CA TYR A 87 -14.94 5.39 -12.60
C TYR A 87 -14.29 4.02 -12.33
N ARG A 88 -15.02 2.94 -12.63
CA ARG A 88 -14.51 1.56 -12.48
C ARG A 88 -13.27 1.31 -13.36
N ARG A 89 -13.30 1.72 -14.63
CA ARG A 89 -12.15 1.57 -15.54
C ARG A 89 -10.93 2.39 -15.13
N LEU A 90 -11.13 3.63 -14.67
CA LEU A 90 -10.03 4.45 -14.16
C LEU A 90 -9.39 3.80 -12.93
N LEU A 91 -10.21 3.27 -12.03
CA LEU A 91 -9.76 2.68 -10.77
C LEU A 91 -9.03 1.34 -10.97
N PHE A 92 -9.56 0.42 -11.79
CA PHE A 92 -9.02 -0.95 -11.93
C PHE A 92 -8.37 -1.25 -13.28
N GLY A 93 -8.82 -0.61 -14.36
CA GLY A 93 -8.44 -0.96 -15.74
C GLY A 93 -7.27 -0.16 -16.30
N SER A 94 -6.77 0.85 -15.58
CA SER A 94 -5.72 1.75 -16.08
C SER A 94 -4.29 1.26 -15.79
N SER A 95 -4.12 0.33 -14.84
CA SER A 95 -2.81 -0.12 -14.31
C SER A 95 -1.90 1.02 -13.84
N ILE A 96 -2.43 2.23 -13.65
CA ILE A 96 -1.68 3.41 -13.20
C ILE A 96 -1.11 3.15 -11.80
N GLU A 97 -1.84 2.42 -10.95
CA GLU A 97 -1.37 2.03 -9.62
C GLU A 97 -0.08 1.21 -9.69
N VAL A 98 0.08 0.34 -10.69
CA VAL A 98 1.30 -0.45 -10.91
C VAL A 98 2.43 0.46 -11.39
N VAL A 99 2.16 1.37 -12.32
CA VAL A 99 3.17 2.33 -12.81
C VAL A 99 3.69 3.20 -11.67
N LEU A 100 2.79 3.75 -10.84
CA LEU A 100 3.15 4.54 -9.67
C LEU A 100 3.95 3.73 -8.66
N ALA A 101 3.58 2.47 -8.43
CA ALA A 101 4.32 1.56 -7.56
C ALA A 101 5.74 1.30 -8.05
N VAL A 102 5.91 1.02 -9.34
CA VAL A 102 7.21 0.78 -9.97
C VAL A 102 8.10 2.02 -9.86
N LEU A 103 7.57 3.19 -10.20
CA LEU A 103 8.33 4.44 -10.10
C LEU A 103 8.72 4.75 -8.66
N ALA A 104 7.79 4.57 -7.71
CA ALA A 104 8.08 4.77 -6.29
C ALA A 104 9.13 3.79 -5.77
N PHE A 105 9.07 2.51 -6.16
CA PHE A 105 10.04 1.52 -5.76
C PHE A 105 11.42 1.77 -6.36
N ILE A 106 11.50 2.11 -7.65
CA ILE A 106 12.77 2.46 -8.29
C ILE A 106 13.37 3.70 -7.62
N ALA A 107 12.56 4.72 -7.32
CA ALA A 107 13.02 5.90 -6.59
C ALA A 107 13.52 5.53 -5.19
N LEU A 108 12.82 4.64 -4.48
CA LEU A 108 13.23 4.16 -3.16
C LEU A 108 14.55 3.37 -3.22
N VAL A 109 14.70 2.42 -4.15
CA VAL A 109 15.95 1.67 -4.36
C VAL A 109 17.09 2.63 -4.69
N THR A 110 16.85 3.58 -5.59
CA THR A 110 17.85 4.61 -5.93
C THR A 110 18.23 5.43 -4.70
N HIS A 111 17.25 5.79 -3.87
CA HIS A 111 17.51 6.49 -2.62
C HIS A 111 18.38 5.66 -1.68
N LEU A 112 18.00 4.41 -1.39
CA LEU A 112 18.69 3.54 -0.42
C LEU A 112 20.12 3.18 -0.82
N PHE A 113 20.40 3.02 -2.11
CA PHE A 113 21.71 2.53 -2.58
C PHE A 113 22.60 3.60 -3.22
N VAL A 114 22.05 4.76 -3.59
CA VAL A 114 22.81 5.82 -4.26
C VAL A 114 22.78 7.11 -3.45
N PHE A 115 21.60 7.66 -3.20
CA PHE A 115 21.48 8.98 -2.57
C PHE A 115 21.86 8.96 -1.09
N ASP A 116 21.25 8.09 -0.30
CA ASP A 116 21.45 8.02 1.15
C ASP A 116 22.91 7.68 1.52
N PRO A 117 23.58 6.71 0.85
CA PRO A 117 25.02 6.49 1.05
C PRO A 117 25.94 7.68 0.71
N GLN A 118 25.51 8.60 -0.15
CA GLN A 118 26.30 9.78 -0.54
C GLN A 118 26.10 10.97 0.42
N GLU A 119 24.88 11.14 0.92
CA GLU A 119 24.46 12.34 1.66
C GLU A 119 24.40 12.11 3.18
N SER A 120 24.17 10.88 3.64
CA SER A 120 24.03 10.56 5.06
C SER A 120 25.32 10.02 5.65
N ALA A 121 25.69 10.56 6.82
CA ALA A 121 26.78 10.01 7.63
C ALA A 121 26.46 8.60 8.18
N LEU A 122 25.18 8.26 8.31
CA LEU A 122 24.72 6.95 8.75
C LEU A 122 23.55 6.48 7.85
N PRO A 123 23.85 5.90 6.67
CA PRO A 123 22.84 5.44 5.74
C PRO A 123 21.89 4.40 6.38
N LEU A 124 20.63 4.39 5.98
CA LEU A 124 19.56 3.57 6.57
C LEU A 124 19.89 2.07 6.54
N LEU A 125 20.36 1.55 5.40
CA LEU A 125 20.71 0.14 5.31
C LEU A 125 21.88 -0.22 6.24
N SER A 126 22.86 0.68 6.35
CA SER A 126 24.00 0.50 7.25
C SER A 126 23.61 0.60 8.71
N SER A 127 22.64 1.46 9.06
CA SER A 127 22.16 1.60 10.43
C SER A 127 21.31 0.41 10.87
N LEU A 128 20.54 -0.19 9.96
CA LEU A 128 19.69 -1.34 10.24
C LEU A 128 20.46 -2.66 10.24
N PHE A 129 21.45 -2.82 9.35
CA PHE A 129 22.04 -4.12 9.04
C PHE A 129 23.57 -4.17 9.18
N GLY A 130 24.21 -3.04 9.49
CA GLY A 130 25.67 -2.91 9.48
C GLY A 130 26.25 -2.63 8.08
N PRO A 131 27.57 -2.41 7.99
CA PRO A 131 28.24 -1.99 6.75
C PRO A 131 28.24 -3.05 5.65
N GLU A 132 28.10 -4.33 6.01
CA GLU A 132 28.08 -5.47 5.09
C GLU A 132 26.77 -6.26 5.29
N PRO A 133 25.64 -5.75 4.78
CA PRO A 133 24.33 -6.35 5.03
C PRO A 133 24.22 -7.74 4.38
N PRO A 134 23.69 -8.76 5.08
CA PRO A 134 23.51 -10.08 4.51
C PRO A 134 22.58 -10.09 3.29
N VAL A 135 22.95 -10.82 2.23
CA VAL A 135 22.21 -10.83 0.96
C VAL A 135 20.73 -11.21 1.13
N LEU A 136 20.44 -12.23 1.95
CA LEU A 136 19.06 -12.68 2.19
C LEU A 136 18.22 -11.62 2.91
N VAL A 137 18.84 -10.85 3.82
CA VAL A 137 18.18 -9.75 4.55
C VAL A 137 17.83 -8.61 3.60
N VAL A 138 18.76 -8.22 2.74
CA VAL A 138 18.51 -7.18 1.72
C VAL A 138 17.42 -7.64 0.75
N TYR A 139 17.48 -8.88 0.28
CA TYR A 139 16.47 -9.43 -0.62
C TYR A 139 15.05 -9.39 -0.01
N LEU A 140 14.89 -9.88 1.23
CA LEU A 140 13.61 -9.84 1.92
C LEU A 140 13.13 -8.39 2.15
N THR A 141 14.04 -7.50 2.53
CA THR A 141 13.74 -6.07 2.73
C THR A 141 13.20 -5.45 1.44
N LEU A 142 13.84 -5.70 0.30
CA LEU A 142 13.38 -5.17 -0.98
C LEU A 142 12.02 -5.74 -1.40
N LEU A 143 11.73 -7.00 -1.10
CA LEU A 143 10.40 -7.57 -1.33
C LEU A 143 9.32 -6.87 -0.48
N VAL A 144 9.60 -6.63 0.81
CA VAL A 144 8.67 -5.94 1.72
C VAL A 144 8.47 -4.48 1.27
N LEU A 145 9.55 -3.79 0.91
CA LEU A 145 9.50 -2.41 0.43
C LEU A 145 8.75 -2.29 -0.91
N TRP A 146 8.94 -3.25 -1.82
CA TRP A 146 8.16 -3.32 -3.06
C TRP A 146 6.66 -3.43 -2.77
N ASP A 147 6.26 -4.35 -1.89
CA ASP A 147 4.85 -4.52 -1.53
C ASP A 147 4.29 -3.25 -0.86
N LEU A 148 5.07 -2.61 0.02
CA LEU A 148 4.71 -1.31 0.59
C LEU A 148 4.51 -0.24 -0.48
N CYS A 149 5.47 -0.07 -1.40
CA CYS A 149 5.37 0.90 -2.49
C CYS A 149 4.12 0.66 -3.35
N TYR A 150 3.79 -0.61 -3.63
CA TYR A 150 2.56 -0.98 -4.32
C TYR A 150 1.32 -0.55 -3.55
N ARG A 151 1.28 -0.80 -2.23
CA ARG A 151 0.11 -0.45 -1.43
C ARG A 151 -0.06 1.06 -1.25
N ILE A 152 1.05 1.78 -1.06
CA ILE A 152 1.08 3.23 -0.96
C ILE A 152 0.65 3.87 -2.29
N GLY A 153 1.20 3.41 -3.41
CA GLY A 153 0.85 3.89 -4.75
C GLY A 153 -0.62 3.67 -5.10
N THR A 154 -1.16 2.49 -4.80
CA THR A 154 -2.58 2.17 -5.02
C THR A 154 -3.51 3.03 -4.17
N SER A 155 -3.15 3.28 -2.90
CA SER A 155 -3.91 4.19 -2.02
C SER A 155 -3.96 5.62 -2.56
N TRP A 156 -2.82 6.13 -3.07
CA TRP A 156 -2.78 7.44 -3.72
C TRP A 156 -3.68 7.50 -4.95
N TRP A 157 -3.57 6.52 -5.84
CA TRP A 157 -4.40 6.46 -7.04
C TRP A 157 -5.89 6.38 -6.68
N ALA A 158 -6.26 5.54 -5.71
CA ALA A 158 -7.63 5.44 -5.22
C ALA A 158 -8.17 6.78 -4.69
N ALA A 159 -7.33 7.58 -4.00
CA ALA A 159 -7.71 8.91 -3.54
C ALA A 159 -7.99 9.87 -4.71
N VAL A 160 -7.09 9.93 -5.69
CA VAL A 160 -7.22 10.80 -6.88
C VAL A 160 -8.48 10.48 -7.67
N VAL A 161 -8.71 9.20 -7.97
CA VAL A 161 -9.89 8.79 -8.74
C VAL A 161 -11.18 9.00 -7.93
N SER A 162 -11.13 8.84 -6.60
CA SER A 162 -12.28 9.13 -5.72
C SER A 162 -12.61 10.63 -5.67
N LEU A 163 -11.61 11.50 -5.69
CA LEU A 163 -11.81 12.94 -5.80
C LEU A 163 -12.50 13.29 -7.13
N TRP A 164 -12.01 12.73 -8.23
CA TRP A 164 -12.64 12.89 -9.54
C TRP A 164 -14.09 12.40 -9.56
N ARG A 165 -14.37 11.24 -8.94
CA ARG A 165 -15.73 10.69 -8.78
C ARG A 165 -16.63 11.67 -8.04
N GLY A 166 -16.19 12.17 -6.88
CA GLY A 166 -16.97 13.10 -6.05
C GLY A 166 -17.24 14.44 -6.73
N TRP A 167 -16.39 14.86 -7.67
CA TRP A 167 -16.60 16.06 -8.47
C TRP A 167 -17.51 15.83 -9.69
N ARG A 168 -17.48 14.63 -10.29
CA ARG A 168 -18.10 14.35 -11.59
C ARG A 168 -19.53 13.81 -11.51
N TYR A 169 -19.90 13.18 -10.41
CA TYR A 169 -21.16 12.44 -10.25
C TYR A 169 -21.88 12.82 -8.97
N ASP A 170 -23.20 12.84 -9.05
CA ASP A 170 -24.09 12.91 -7.90
C ASP A 170 -24.71 11.54 -7.63
N PHE A 171 -24.97 11.24 -6.36
CA PHE A 171 -25.48 9.94 -5.92
C PHE A 171 -26.68 10.12 -5.01
N ASP A 172 -27.51 9.08 -4.87
CA ASP A 172 -28.48 9.04 -3.78
C ASP A 172 -27.77 8.99 -2.41
N ALA A 173 -28.51 9.28 -1.34
CA ALA A 173 -27.94 9.38 -0.01
C ALA A 173 -27.34 8.08 0.54
N GLU A 174 -27.80 6.91 0.12
CA GLU A 174 -27.21 5.63 0.54
C GLU A 174 -25.88 5.39 -0.18
N THR A 175 -25.86 5.55 -1.49
CA THR A 175 -24.65 5.38 -2.31
C THR A 175 -23.57 6.39 -1.94
N ALA A 176 -23.93 7.67 -1.72
CA ALA A 176 -23.00 8.70 -1.26
C ALA A 176 -22.36 8.36 0.09
N ARG A 177 -23.15 7.84 1.06
CA ARG A 177 -22.63 7.38 2.35
C ARG A 177 -21.69 6.18 2.19
N GLY A 178 -22.02 5.26 1.28
CA GLY A 178 -21.17 4.13 0.92
C GLY A 178 -19.79 4.58 0.44
N TYR A 179 -19.75 5.51 -0.52
CA TYR A 179 -18.48 6.04 -1.04
C TYR A 179 -17.69 6.80 0.02
N ARG A 180 -18.34 7.65 0.83
CA ARG A 180 -17.64 8.33 1.93
C ARG A 180 -16.99 7.37 2.92
N ARG A 181 -17.63 6.22 3.18
CA ARG A 181 -17.04 5.17 4.03
C ARG A 181 -15.82 4.54 3.38
N LEU A 182 -15.85 4.31 2.07
CA LEU A 182 -14.69 3.80 1.32
C LEU A 182 -13.54 4.80 1.37
N ASP A 183 -13.80 6.09 1.11
CA ASP A 183 -12.78 7.13 1.17
C ASP A 183 -12.19 7.26 2.59
N ALA A 184 -13.02 7.21 3.63
CA ALA A 184 -12.57 7.22 5.03
C ALA A 184 -11.68 6.02 5.37
N MET A 185 -11.92 4.87 4.76
CA MET A 185 -11.05 3.70 4.93
C MET A 185 -9.70 3.88 4.23
N ASN A 186 -9.67 4.57 3.09
CA ASN A 186 -8.41 4.92 2.44
C ASN A 186 -7.59 5.89 3.31
N VAL A 187 -8.25 6.88 3.94
CA VAL A 187 -7.63 7.75 4.95
C VAL A 187 -7.10 6.93 6.13
N LEU A 188 -7.88 6.00 6.66
CA LEU A 188 -7.44 5.15 7.77
C LEU A 188 -6.21 4.32 7.41
N PHE A 189 -6.14 3.78 6.19
CA PHE A 189 -4.95 3.08 5.71
C PHE A 189 -3.74 4.03 5.62
N ALA A 190 -3.91 5.22 5.04
CA ALA A 190 -2.84 6.22 4.96
C ALA A 190 -2.33 6.60 6.35
N VAL A 191 -3.22 6.99 7.27
CA VAL A 191 -2.85 7.32 8.66
C VAL A 191 -2.19 6.14 9.36
N GLY A 192 -2.60 4.90 9.06
CA GLY A 192 -1.97 3.69 9.57
C GLY A 192 -0.48 3.57 9.25
N GLN A 193 -0.02 4.18 8.14
CA GLN A 193 1.41 4.23 7.79
C GLN A 193 2.23 5.08 8.78
N ALA A 194 1.59 5.87 9.65
CA ALA A 194 2.27 6.65 10.68
C ALA A 194 3.11 5.77 11.63
N VAL A 195 2.80 4.47 11.74
CA VAL A 195 3.60 3.50 12.49
C VAL A 195 5.03 3.36 11.97
N LEU A 196 5.29 3.75 10.71
CA LEU A 196 6.62 3.74 10.10
C LEU A 196 7.45 4.97 10.47
N LEU A 197 6.83 6.09 10.87
CA LEU A 197 7.52 7.36 11.08
C LEU A 197 8.62 7.31 12.15
N PRO A 198 8.47 6.59 13.29
CA PRO A 198 9.55 6.48 14.27
C PRO A 198 10.85 5.91 13.70
N PHE A 199 10.76 5.03 12.70
CA PHE A 199 11.92 4.41 12.04
C PHE A 199 12.55 5.31 10.96
N LEU A 200 11.91 6.42 10.63
CA LEU A 200 12.32 7.34 9.58
C LEU A 200 12.75 8.71 10.11
N LEU A 201 12.80 8.91 11.43
CA LEU A 201 13.09 10.22 12.03
C LEU A 201 14.45 10.78 11.60
N ASP A 202 15.45 9.91 11.45
CA ASP A 202 16.80 10.27 10.99
C ASP A 202 16.92 10.25 9.45
N GLN A 203 15.82 10.00 8.74
CA GLN A 203 15.77 9.81 7.29
C GLN A 203 14.86 10.88 6.66
N PRO A 204 15.31 12.15 6.56
CA PRO A 204 14.45 13.28 6.25
C PRO A 204 13.71 13.14 4.92
N VAL A 205 14.36 12.58 3.89
CA VAL A 205 13.74 12.36 2.58
C VAL A 205 12.61 11.33 2.67
N LEU A 206 12.84 10.20 3.35
CA LEU A 206 11.83 9.16 3.52
C LEU A 206 10.72 9.61 4.48
N LEU A 207 11.05 10.37 5.53
CA LEU A 207 10.08 10.95 6.45
C LEU A 207 9.14 11.91 5.73
N LEU A 208 9.69 12.78 4.87
CA LEU A 208 8.89 13.68 4.03
C LEU A 208 8.08 12.92 2.98
N ALA A 209 8.63 11.87 2.38
CA ALA A 209 7.90 11.06 1.40
C ALA A 209 6.70 10.35 2.03
N VAL A 210 6.90 9.64 3.16
CA VAL A 210 5.83 8.92 3.86
C VAL A 210 4.86 9.90 4.52
N GLY A 211 5.34 10.87 5.30
CA GLY A 211 4.51 11.88 5.94
C GLY A 211 3.73 12.72 4.92
N GLY A 212 4.38 13.13 3.83
CA GLY A 212 3.75 13.85 2.72
C GLY A 212 2.67 13.02 2.04
N HIS A 213 2.89 11.72 1.83
CA HIS A 213 1.86 10.82 1.32
C HIS A 213 0.66 10.71 2.26
N ILE A 214 0.88 10.54 3.57
CA ILE A 214 -0.19 10.48 4.57
C ILE A 214 -1.07 11.73 4.49
N VAL A 215 -0.45 12.91 4.47
CA VAL A 215 -1.15 14.19 4.36
C VAL A 215 -1.89 14.29 3.03
N ALA A 216 -1.22 13.97 1.92
CA ALA A 216 -1.79 14.07 0.58
C ALA A 216 -3.05 13.19 0.43
N VAL A 217 -2.97 11.91 0.81
CA VAL A 217 -4.12 10.99 0.74
C VAL A 217 -5.24 11.45 1.65
N THR A 218 -4.92 11.92 2.86
CA THR A 218 -5.91 12.40 3.83
C THR A 218 -6.68 13.61 3.26
N VAL A 219 -5.96 14.58 2.72
CA VAL A 219 -6.56 15.80 2.13
C VAL A 219 -7.39 15.46 0.90
N VAL A 220 -6.84 14.67 -0.04
CA VAL A 220 -7.52 14.35 -1.31
C VAL A 220 -8.75 13.48 -1.08
N SER A 221 -8.64 12.45 -0.24
CA SER A 221 -9.79 11.58 0.10
C SER A 221 -10.82 12.33 0.96
N GLY A 222 -10.39 13.20 1.87
CA GLY A 222 -11.29 14.07 2.63
C GLY A 222 -12.06 15.04 1.73
N ALA A 223 -11.40 15.63 0.74
CA ALA A 223 -12.06 16.46 -0.27
C ALA A 223 -13.07 15.65 -1.09
N ALA A 224 -12.73 14.42 -1.49
CA ALA A 224 -13.64 13.50 -2.18
C ALA A 224 -14.91 13.22 -1.34
N MET A 225 -14.76 13.01 -0.03
CA MET A 225 -15.89 12.80 0.87
C MET A 225 -16.83 14.00 0.94
N VAL A 226 -16.27 15.21 1.00
CA VAL A 226 -17.02 16.48 1.06
C VAL A 226 -17.75 16.76 -0.25
N LEU A 227 -17.11 16.47 -1.38
CA LEU A 227 -17.67 16.69 -2.72
C LEU A 227 -18.73 15.65 -3.08
N THR A 228 -18.58 14.41 -2.61
CA THR A 228 -19.59 13.35 -2.79
C THR A 228 -20.87 13.74 -2.02
N ARG A 229 -21.84 14.37 -2.70
CA ARG A 229 -23.09 14.87 -2.10
C ARG A 229 -24.29 13.97 -2.45
N PRO A 230 -25.25 13.83 -1.53
CA PRO A 230 -26.56 13.27 -1.86
C PRO A 230 -27.35 14.25 -2.71
N ASN A 231 -28.00 13.74 -3.78
CA ASN A 231 -29.09 14.41 -4.48
C ASN A 231 -30.35 14.48 -3.63
#